data_AF-A0A3Q0SPS5-F1
#
_entry.id   AF-A0A3Q0SPS5-F1
#
_cell.length_a   1.000
_cell.length_b   1.000
_cell.length_c   1.000
_cell.angle_alpha   90.00
_cell.angle_beta   90.00
_cell.angle_gamma   90.00
#
_symmetry.space_group_name_H-M   'P 1'
#
loop_
_entity.id
_entity.type
_entity.pdbx_description
1 polymer ?
#
loop_
_entity_poly.entity_id
_entity_poly.type
_entity_poly.pdbx_seq_one_letter_code
_entity_poly.pdbx_strand_id
1 'polypeptide(L)'
;NAAVKDAAVAALTAQDWTVEVSDLYSMKFKAAATAEDITGGVKNAENFCYADEIKLAWEEGRLVDDIKKEQDKLKEADLIIFQVVSEWWKCLVVQLRCVHITKSFNPDSKMSDKKAMLSFTTDCPESVYSATGINGDINVTLWPLQKGILNYCGFQVLAPQIFWDPAHVPAEARSSMLESWRTRLQNLCEEVLLYFAPLDYFDKEKGFQLKPEVHEKYASREFGLTVGIHMGKPLPANSQLKAGV
;
A
#
# COMPACT_ATOMS: atom_id res chain seq x y z
N ASN A 1 -9.84 14.28 3.03
CA ASN A 1 -8.38 14.03 2.87
C ASN A 1 -7.53 14.91 3.76
N ALA A 2 -7.43 16.23 3.55
CA ALA A 2 -6.63 17.11 4.41
C ALA A 2 -6.99 16.96 5.90
N ALA A 3 -8.27 17.08 6.25
CA ALA A 3 -8.75 16.89 7.63
C ALA A 3 -8.46 15.48 8.20
N VAL A 4 -8.44 14.43 7.36
CA VAL A 4 -8.12 13.06 7.80
C VAL A 4 -6.62 12.94 8.11
N LYS A 5 -5.77 13.54 7.28
CA LYS A 5 -4.33 13.65 7.50
C LYS A 5 -4.04 14.48 8.76
N ASP A 6 -4.68 15.64 8.94
CA ASP A 6 -4.48 16.48 10.12
C ASP A 6 -4.94 15.75 11.40
N ALA A 7 -6.06 15.02 11.35
CA ALA A 7 -6.50 14.18 12.45
C ALA A 7 -5.50 13.06 12.77
N ALA A 8 -4.86 12.47 11.74
CA ALA A 8 -3.84 11.45 11.94
C ALA A 8 -2.58 12.00 12.60
N VAL A 9 -2.08 13.14 12.11
CA VAL A 9 -0.92 13.84 12.69
C VAL A 9 -1.21 14.17 14.15
N ALA A 10 -2.35 14.80 14.45
CA ALA A 10 -2.69 15.19 15.81
C ALA A 10 -2.80 13.98 16.75
N ALA A 11 -3.46 12.89 16.32
CA ALA A 11 -3.67 11.71 17.16
C ALA A 11 -2.38 10.91 17.40
N LEU A 12 -1.50 10.80 16.40
CA LEU A 12 -0.22 10.11 16.55
C LEU A 12 0.78 10.93 17.37
N THR A 13 0.87 12.24 17.14
CA THR A 13 1.71 13.13 17.96
C THR A 13 1.25 13.16 19.43
N ALA A 14 -0.05 13.09 19.69
CA ALA A 14 -0.58 12.97 21.06
C ALA A 14 -0.22 11.64 21.76
N GLN A 15 0.26 10.65 21.01
CA GLN A 15 0.77 9.37 21.49
C GLN A 15 2.31 9.31 21.43
N ASP A 16 2.97 10.47 21.39
CA ASP A 16 4.43 10.61 21.36
C ASP A 16 5.12 10.04 20.10
N TRP A 17 4.38 9.86 18.99
CA TRP A 17 4.99 9.53 17.71
C TRP A 17 5.67 10.74 17.08
N THR A 18 6.86 10.55 16.52
CA THR A 18 7.45 11.46 15.54
C THR A 18 6.71 11.29 14.22
N VAL A 19 6.01 12.33 13.76
CA VAL A 19 5.19 12.28 12.54
C VAL A 19 5.82 13.15 11.46
N GLU A 20 6.16 12.52 10.33
CA GLU A 20 6.54 13.20 9.11
C GLU A 20 5.44 13.13 8.05
N VAL A 21 5.31 14.19 7.25
CA VAL A 21 4.28 14.31 6.21
C VAL A 21 4.91 14.56 4.85
N SER A 22 4.58 13.70 3.89
CA SER A 22 4.86 13.90 2.47
C SER A 22 3.59 14.31 1.73
N ASP A 23 3.26 15.60 1.77
CA ASP A 23 2.16 16.16 0.99
C ASP A 23 2.62 16.36 -0.46
N LEU A 24 2.40 15.34 -1.29
CA LEU A 24 2.91 15.29 -2.66
C LEU A 24 2.47 16.48 -3.52
N TYR A 25 1.26 17.00 -3.30
CA TYR A 25 0.75 18.15 -4.04
C TYR A 25 1.49 19.42 -3.64
N SER A 26 1.65 19.64 -2.34
CA SER A 26 2.42 20.78 -1.81
C SER A 26 3.89 20.73 -2.22
N MET A 27 4.46 19.53 -2.30
CA MET A 27 5.83 19.29 -2.76
C MET A 27 6.00 19.42 -4.28
N LYS A 28 4.89 19.49 -5.05
CA LYS A 28 4.91 19.37 -6.52
C LYS A 28 5.69 18.13 -6.98
N PHE A 29 5.48 17.02 -6.28
CA PHE A 29 6.26 15.81 -6.46
C PHE A 29 6.18 15.30 -7.91
N LYS A 30 7.33 15.00 -8.50
CA LYS A 30 7.42 14.52 -9.88
C LYS A 30 6.91 13.09 -9.97
N ALA A 31 5.78 12.93 -10.65
CA ALA A 31 5.12 11.65 -10.85
C ALA A 31 5.82 10.73 -11.87
N ALA A 32 6.40 11.31 -12.92
CA ALA A 32 6.95 10.55 -14.03
C ALA A 32 8.32 9.98 -13.69
N ALA A 33 8.49 8.67 -13.90
CA ALA A 33 9.80 8.01 -13.87
C ALA A 33 10.53 8.29 -15.20
N THR A 34 11.63 9.04 -15.15
CA THR A 34 12.39 9.43 -16.35
C THR A 34 13.90 9.41 -16.08
N ALA A 35 14.72 9.54 -17.12
CA ALA A 35 16.18 9.61 -16.97
C ALA A 35 16.66 10.79 -16.09
N GLU A 36 15.83 11.83 -15.90
CA GLU A 36 16.13 12.96 -15.01
C GLU A 36 16.18 12.58 -13.53
N ASP A 37 15.75 11.36 -13.19
CA ASP A 37 15.83 10.84 -11.83
C ASP A 37 17.28 10.43 -11.44
N ILE A 38 18.19 10.54 -12.40
CA ILE A 38 19.58 10.10 -12.34
C ILE A 38 20.50 11.29 -12.60
N THR A 39 21.37 11.57 -11.63
CA THR A 39 22.43 12.58 -11.76
C THR A 39 23.67 11.98 -12.43
N GLY A 40 24.42 12.81 -13.16
CA GLY A 40 25.64 12.38 -13.86
C GLY A 40 25.42 11.59 -15.16
N GLY A 41 24.18 11.48 -15.63
CA GLY A 41 23.82 10.80 -16.88
C GLY A 41 23.50 9.30 -16.72
N VAL A 42 23.04 8.70 -17.81
CA VAL A 42 22.66 7.28 -17.90
C VAL A 42 23.76 6.50 -18.64
N LYS A 43 23.91 5.22 -18.32
CA LYS A 43 24.94 4.35 -18.90
C LYS A 43 24.66 4.01 -20.36
N ASN A 44 23.41 3.77 -20.72
CA ASN A 44 22.97 3.38 -22.05
C ASN A 44 21.81 4.28 -22.52
N ALA A 45 22.15 5.47 -23.00
CA ALA A 45 21.17 6.43 -23.51
C ALA A 45 20.46 5.94 -24.79
N GLU A 46 21.14 5.15 -25.63
CA GLU A 46 20.59 4.64 -26.90
C GLU A 46 19.52 3.57 -26.68
N ASN A 47 19.63 2.78 -25.60
CA ASN A 47 18.64 1.80 -25.20
C ASN A 47 18.34 1.93 -23.70
N PHE A 48 17.70 3.03 -23.35
CA PHE A 48 17.38 3.36 -21.96
C PHE A 48 16.40 2.36 -21.33
N CYS A 49 16.88 1.61 -20.35
CA CYS A 49 16.07 0.77 -19.47
C CYS A 49 16.02 1.38 -18.07
N TYR A 50 14.87 1.95 -17.69
CA TYR A 50 14.74 2.65 -16.40
C TYR A 50 15.14 1.77 -15.21
N ALA A 51 14.74 0.50 -15.21
CA ALA A 51 15.01 -0.43 -14.11
C ALA A 51 16.52 -0.68 -13.90
N ASP A 52 17.28 -0.83 -14.97
CA ASP A 52 18.73 -1.06 -14.89
C ASP A 52 19.48 0.21 -14.52
N GLU A 53 19.10 1.34 -15.12
CA GLU A 53 19.74 2.64 -14.90
C GLU A 53 19.50 3.18 -13.49
N ILE A 54 18.26 3.07 -12.99
CA ILE A 54 17.93 3.54 -11.64
C ILE A 54 18.57 2.68 -10.56
N LYS A 55 18.75 1.37 -10.82
CA LYS A 55 19.49 0.46 -9.95
C LYS A 55 20.95 0.92 -9.81
N LEU A 56 21.62 1.12 -10.94
CA LEU A 56 23.01 1.59 -10.97
C LEU A 56 23.13 2.95 -10.29
N ALA A 57 22.21 3.87 -10.58
CA ALA A 57 22.18 5.18 -9.95
C ALA A 57 21.97 5.09 -8.43
N TRP A 58 21.21 4.12 -7.94
CA TRP A 58 21.06 3.87 -6.51
C TRP A 58 22.35 3.33 -5.89
N GLU A 59 22.98 2.32 -6.50
CA GLU A 59 24.24 1.71 -6.03
C GLU A 59 25.39 2.74 -5.96
N GLU A 60 25.41 3.68 -6.90
CA GLU A 60 26.44 4.73 -7.01
C GLU A 60 26.06 6.04 -6.29
N GLY A 61 24.90 6.10 -5.62
CA GLY A 61 24.45 7.30 -4.90
C GLY A 61 24.07 8.49 -5.80
N ARG A 62 23.76 8.24 -7.07
CA ARG A 62 23.43 9.23 -8.11
C ARG A 62 21.95 9.53 -8.28
N LEU A 63 21.07 9.01 -7.42
CA LEU A 63 19.65 9.43 -7.42
C LEU A 63 19.52 10.93 -7.11
N VAL A 64 18.50 11.57 -7.70
CA VAL A 64 18.11 12.94 -7.35
C VAL A 64 17.65 13.05 -5.89
N ASP A 65 17.79 14.26 -5.33
CA ASP A 65 17.65 14.50 -3.88
C ASP A 65 16.21 14.33 -3.36
N ASP A 66 15.20 14.59 -4.18
CA ASP A 66 13.80 14.39 -3.80
C ASP A 66 13.49 12.90 -3.55
N ILE A 67 14.00 12.01 -4.40
CA ILE A 67 13.89 10.56 -4.20
C ILE A 67 14.61 10.16 -2.93
N LYS A 68 15.87 10.58 -2.75
CA LYS A 68 16.69 10.22 -1.58
C LYS A 68 15.99 10.59 -0.27
N LYS A 69 15.46 11.82 -0.17
CA LYS A 69 14.71 12.30 1.00
C LYS A 69 13.50 11.42 1.32
N GLU A 70 12.73 11.03 0.31
CA GLU A 70 11.59 10.14 0.53
C GLU A 70 12.02 8.70 0.89
N GLN A 71 13.15 8.22 0.37
CA GLN A 71 13.72 6.95 0.79
C GLN A 71 14.16 6.98 2.26
N ASP A 72 14.72 8.10 2.73
CA ASP A 72 15.18 8.24 4.11
C ASP A 72 13.99 8.24 5.07
N LYS A 73 12.89 8.94 4.76
CA LYS A 73 11.62 8.84 5.50
C LYS A 73 11.11 7.42 5.60
N LEU A 74 11.14 6.66 4.50
CA LEU A 74 10.70 5.26 4.48
C LEU A 74 11.60 4.35 5.33
N LYS A 75 12.90 4.64 5.42
CA LYS A 75 13.83 3.90 6.28
C LYS A 75 13.53 4.17 7.76
N GLU A 76 13.20 5.40 8.11
CA GLU A 76 12.96 5.83 9.50
C GLU A 76 11.56 5.45 10.00
N ALA A 77 10.54 5.47 9.16
CA ALA A 77 9.15 5.25 9.59
C ALA A 77 8.86 3.80 9.99
N ASP A 78 8.24 3.59 11.15
CA ASP A 78 7.71 2.28 11.57
C ASP A 78 6.29 2.01 11.04
N LEU A 79 5.53 3.08 10.81
CA LEU A 79 4.17 3.07 10.30
C LEU A 79 4.02 4.05 9.13
N ILE A 80 3.48 3.58 8.01
CA ILE A 80 3.21 4.39 6.82
C ILE A 80 1.71 4.38 6.52
N ILE A 81 1.11 5.57 6.49
CA ILE A 81 -0.31 5.76 6.14
C ILE A 81 -0.40 6.47 4.79
N PHE A 82 -0.94 5.79 3.79
CA PHE A 82 -1.18 6.36 2.46
C PHE A 82 -2.57 6.97 2.41
N GLN A 83 -2.67 8.30 2.57
CA GLN A 83 -3.93 9.03 2.46
C GLN A 83 -4.23 9.41 1.00
N VAL A 84 -5.27 8.83 0.39
CA VAL A 84 -5.64 9.09 -1.02
C VAL A 84 -7.14 9.24 -1.26
N VAL A 85 -7.52 9.69 -2.47
CA VAL A 85 -8.89 9.63 -2.98
C VAL A 85 -9.03 8.38 -3.86
N SER A 86 -10.14 7.65 -3.78
CA SER A 86 -10.36 6.38 -4.50
C SER A 86 -10.23 6.51 -6.03
N GLU A 87 -10.77 7.57 -6.63
CA GLU A 87 -10.69 7.81 -8.08
C GLU A 87 -9.25 7.99 -8.60
N TRP A 88 -8.31 8.20 -7.67
CA TRP A 88 -6.90 8.47 -7.94
C TRP A 88 -5.99 7.34 -7.46
N TRP A 89 -6.41 6.06 -7.54
CA TRP A 89 -5.48 4.95 -7.30
C TRP A 89 -4.22 5.03 -8.19
N LYS A 90 -4.30 5.69 -9.35
CA LYS A 90 -3.15 6.05 -10.20
C LYS A 90 -2.13 6.95 -9.50
N CYS A 91 -2.55 7.85 -8.62
CA CYS A 91 -1.66 8.66 -7.77
C CYS A 91 -0.98 7.82 -6.67
N LEU A 92 -1.51 6.65 -6.32
CA LEU A 92 -0.79 5.73 -5.45
C LEU A 92 0.48 5.24 -6.15
N VAL A 93 0.44 4.97 -7.47
CA VAL A 93 1.62 4.55 -8.26
C VAL A 93 2.76 5.59 -8.15
N VAL A 94 2.43 6.88 -8.09
CA VAL A 94 3.39 7.97 -7.90
C VAL A 94 4.02 7.94 -6.50
N GLN A 95 3.20 7.79 -5.46
CA GLN A 95 3.67 7.65 -4.06
C GLN A 95 4.57 6.42 -3.88
N LEU A 96 4.29 5.37 -4.64
CA LEU A 96 4.92 4.07 -4.51
C LEU A 96 6.19 3.92 -5.35
N ARG A 97 6.54 4.91 -6.18
CA ARG A 97 7.79 4.92 -6.94
C ARG A 97 9.01 4.87 -6.01
N CYS A 98 9.05 5.70 -4.97
CA CYS A 98 10.12 5.68 -3.97
C CYS A 98 10.12 4.36 -3.18
N VAL A 99 8.94 3.82 -2.85
CA VAL A 99 8.80 2.53 -2.15
C VAL A 99 9.37 1.39 -2.99
N HIS A 100 9.01 1.34 -4.27
CA HIS A 100 9.48 0.32 -5.20
C HIS A 100 10.98 0.39 -5.42
N ILE A 101 11.54 1.59 -5.68
CA ILE A 101 13.00 1.78 -5.82
C ILE A 101 13.71 1.32 -4.54
N THR A 102 13.18 1.67 -3.37
CA THR A 102 13.80 1.29 -2.08
C THR A 102 13.82 -0.23 -1.89
N LYS A 103 12.71 -0.93 -2.17
CA LYS A 103 12.67 -2.38 -2.04
C LYS A 103 13.53 -3.10 -3.08
N SER A 104 13.39 -2.71 -4.35
CA SER A 104 13.97 -3.43 -5.49
C SER A 104 15.50 -3.44 -5.46
N PHE A 105 16.12 -2.42 -4.86
CA PHE A 105 17.57 -2.27 -4.88
C PHE A 105 18.23 -2.44 -3.51
N ASN A 106 17.47 -2.32 -2.42
CA ASN A 106 17.95 -2.70 -1.09
C ASN A 106 17.28 -4.02 -0.65
N PRO A 107 17.84 -5.19 -1.01
CA PRO A 107 17.29 -6.48 -0.57
C PRO A 107 17.29 -6.63 0.95
N ASP A 108 18.18 -5.92 1.65
CA ASP A 108 18.25 -5.84 3.12
C ASP A 108 17.31 -4.78 3.72
N SER A 109 16.54 -4.05 2.90
CA SER A 109 15.52 -3.14 3.41
C SER A 109 14.47 -3.94 4.18
N LYS A 110 14.53 -3.84 5.51
CA LYS A 110 13.60 -4.49 6.45
C LYS A 110 12.25 -3.79 6.48
N MET A 111 11.62 -3.65 5.32
CA MET A 111 10.22 -3.26 5.23
C MET A 111 9.31 -4.32 5.90
N SER A 112 9.83 -5.54 6.09
CA SER A 112 9.22 -6.63 6.87
C SER A 112 8.84 -6.26 8.30
N ASP A 113 9.54 -5.29 8.88
CA ASP A 113 9.37 -4.90 10.28
C ASP A 113 8.45 -3.67 10.39
N LYS A 114 8.03 -3.12 9.24
CA LYS A 114 7.24 -1.88 9.14
C LYS A 114 5.80 -2.19 8.79
N LYS A 115 4.88 -1.39 9.32
CA LYS A 115 3.45 -1.48 9.05
C LYS A 115 3.02 -0.45 8.01
N ALA A 116 2.11 -0.84 7.12
CA ALA A 116 1.54 0.06 6.13
C ALA A 116 0.02 -0.08 6.04
N MET A 117 -0.66 1.03 5.78
CA MET A 117 -2.11 1.07 5.62
C MET A 117 -2.53 2.03 4.50
N LEU A 118 -3.59 1.65 3.79
CA LEU A 118 -4.32 2.55 2.90
C LEU A 118 -5.41 3.27 3.70
N SER A 119 -5.44 4.60 3.63
CA SER A 119 -6.54 5.41 4.15
C SER A 119 -7.12 6.23 3.01
N PHE A 120 -8.40 6.08 2.69
CA PHE A 120 -8.95 6.77 1.52
C PHE A 120 -10.42 7.12 1.63
N THR A 121 -10.81 8.13 0.87
CA THR A 121 -12.19 8.56 0.74
C THR A 121 -12.75 8.11 -0.60
N THR A 122 -14.02 7.70 -0.63
CA THR A 122 -14.74 7.40 -1.88
C THR A 122 -15.72 8.51 -2.26
N ASP A 123 -16.11 8.52 -3.52
CA ASP A 123 -17.18 9.35 -4.10
C ASP A 123 -18.56 8.65 -4.04
N CYS A 124 -18.57 7.35 -3.77
CA CYS A 124 -19.75 6.50 -3.73
C CYS A 124 -19.90 5.78 -2.38
N PRO A 125 -21.14 5.42 -1.96
CA PRO A 125 -21.37 4.69 -0.71
C PRO A 125 -20.85 3.24 -0.79
N GLU A 126 -20.67 2.60 0.36
CA GLU A 126 -20.15 1.22 0.49
C GLU A 126 -20.93 0.20 -0.37
N SER A 127 -22.24 0.36 -0.50
CA SER A 127 -23.10 -0.55 -1.26
C SER A 127 -22.71 -0.66 -2.74
N VAL A 128 -22.14 0.40 -3.33
CA VAL A 128 -21.67 0.44 -4.71
C VAL A 128 -20.46 -0.48 -4.92
N TYR A 129 -19.69 -0.75 -3.86
CA TYR A 129 -18.52 -1.62 -3.85
C TYR A 129 -18.76 -2.99 -3.18
N SER A 130 -20.04 -3.36 -3.02
CA SER A 130 -20.42 -4.69 -2.56
C SER A 130 -20.24 -5.74 -3.66
N ALA A 131 -20.38 -7.03 -3.31
CA ALA A 131 -20.33 -8.14 -4.28
C ALA A 131 -21.40 -8.05 -5.39
N THR A 132 -22.45 -7.25 -5.20
CA THR A 132 -23.51 -6.99 -6.19
C THR A 132 -23.56 -5.53 -6.65
N GLY A 133 -22.60 -4.71 -6.21
CA GLY A 133 -22.52 -3.30 -6.57
C GLY A 133 -21.92 -3.09 -7.96
N ILE A 134 -22.25 -1.96 -8.60
CA ILE A 134 -21.80 -1.66 -9.97
C ILE A 134 -20.27 -1.52 -10.10
N ASN A 135 -19.58 -1.12 -9.03
CA ASN A 135 -18.12 -1.02 -9.02
C ASN A 135 -17.44 -2.34 -8.64
N GLY A 136 -18.22 -3.37 -8.31
CA GLY A 136 -17.74 -4.69 -7.90
C GLY A 136 -17.17 -4.72 -6.48
N ASP A 137 -16.80 -5.92 -6.05
CA ASP A 137 -16.26 -6.16 -4.72
C ASP A 137 -14.93 -5.40 -4.49
N ILE A 138 -14.92 -4.51 -3.50
CA ILE A 138 -13.74 -3.73 -3.09
C ILE A 138 -12.51 -4.59 -2.77
N ASN A 139 -12.70 -5.85 -2.36
CA ASN A 139 -11.57 -6.74 -2.09
C ASN A 139 -10.72 -6.98 -3.35
N VAL A 140 -11.34 -7.04 -4.52
CA VAL A 140 -10.66 -7.20 -5.82
C VAL A 140 -9.85 -5.94 -6.16
N THR A 141 -10.45 -4.79 -5.95
CA THR A 141 -9.82 -3.47 -6.15
C THR A 141 -8.59 -3.26 -5.27
N LEU A 142 -8.67 -3.64 -3.99
CA LEU A 142 -7.61 -3.39 -3.03
C LEU A 142 -6.43 -4.34 -3.19
N TRP A 143 -6.67 -5.55 -3.70
CA TRP A 143 -5.65 -6.58 -3.89
C TRP A 143 -4.38 -6.10 -4.61
N PRO A 144 -4.42 -5.47 -5.80
CA PRO A 144 -3.20 -5.01 -6.47
C PRO A 144 -2.42 -3.97 -5.65
N LEU A 145 -3.08 -3.16 -4.84
CA LEU A 145 -2.44 -2.13 -4.02
C LEU A 145 -1.82 -2.75 -2.76
N GLN A 146 -2.60 -3.54 -2.03
CA GLN A 146 -2.18 -4.16 -0.78
C GLN A 146 -1.20 -5.32 -1.02
N LYS A 147 -1.55 -6.29 -1.88
CA LYS A 147 -0.66 -7.41 -2.23
C LYS A 147 0.46 -6.98 -3.17
N GLY A 148 0.08 -6.38 -4.30
CA GLY A 148 0.99 -6.15 -5.43
C GLY A 148 2.05 -5.09 -5.16
N ILE A 149 1.82 -4.22 -4.16
CA ILE A 149 2.74 -3.13 -3.85
C ILE A 149 3.18 -3.22 -2.39
N LEU A 150 2.28 -3.06 -1.42
CA LEU A 150 2.69 -2.98 -0.01
C LEU A 150 3.32 -4.30 0.48
N ASN A 151 2.59 -5.41 0.35
CA ASN A 151 3.09 -6.72 0.76
C ASN A 151 4.24 -7.21 -0.12
N TYR A 152 4.24 -6.92 -1.42
CA TYR A 152 5.38 -7.17 -2.30
C TYR A 152 6.65 -6.47 -1.80
N CYS A 153 6.50 -5.23 -1.33
CA CYS A 153 7.59 -4.49 -0.71
C CYS A 153 7.96 -5.01 0.69
N GLY A 154 7.25 -5.99 1.23
CA GLY A 154 7.54 -6.62 2.51
C GLY A 154 6.73 -6.06 3.68
N PHE A 155 5.93 -5.01 3.50
CA PHE A 155 5.18 -4.43 4.60
C PHE A 155 4.21 -5.42 5.26
N GLN A 156 4.08 -5.26 6.58
CA GLN A 156 2.95 -5.75 7.34
C GLN A 156 1.73 -4.88 7.05
N VAL A 157 0.78 -5.39 6.26
CA VAL A 157 -0.35 -4.57 5.78
C VAL A 157 -1.51 -4.63 6.77
N LEU A 158 -1.93 -3.47 7.26
CA LEU A 158 -3.11 -3.31 8.10
C LEU A 158 -4.38 -3.24 7.25
N ALA A 159 -5.53 -3.52 7.88
CA ALA A 159 -6.83 -3.29 7.26
C ALA A 159 -6.97 -1.81 6.80
N PRO A 160 -7.57 -1.52 5.64
CA PRO A 160 -7.67 -0.14 5.16
C PRO A 160 -8.59 0.70 6.04
N GLN A 161 -8.41 2.02 6.04
CA GLN A 161 -9.39 2.97 6.54
C GLN A 161 -10.17 3.53 5.35
N ILE A 162 -11.47 3.26 5.28
CA ILE A 162 -12.32 3.73 4.18
C ILE A 162 -13.35 4.71 4.71
N PHE A 163 -13.37 5.90 4.13
CA PHE A 163 -14.39 6.92 4.38
C PHE A 163 -15.36 6.89 3.20
N TRP A 164 -16.49 6.21 3.40
CA TRP A 164 -17.51 6.04 2.37
C TRP A 164 -18.29 7.33 2.17
N ASP A 165 -18.18 7.88 0.96
CA ASP A 165 -18.96 9.03 0.48
C ASP A 165 -19.07 10.21 1.47
N PRO A 166 -17.96 10.77 1.97
CA PRO A 166 -18.02 11.88 2.92
C PRO A 166 -18.63 13.15 2.32
N ALA A 167 -18.71 13.26 0.98
CA ALA A 167 -19.27 14.42 0.30
C ALA A 167 -20.80 14.51 0.43
N HIS A 168 -21.50 13.36 0.48
CA HIS A 168 -22.96 13.31 0.52
C HIS A 168 -23.55 13.01 1.91
N VAL A 169 -22.72 13.01 2.97
CA VAL A 169 -23.19 12.85 4.36
C VAL A 169 -23.22 14.18 5.13
N PRO A 170 -24.04 14.31 6.19
CA PRO A 170 -24.08 15.50 7.05
C PRO A 170 -22.74 15.82 7.74
N ALA A 171 -22.60 17.04 8.25
CA ALA A 171 -21.39 17.48 8.94
C ALA A 171 -21.10 16.64 10.19
N GLU A 172 -22.15 16.25 10.92
CA GLU A 172 -22.09 15.41 12.11
C GLU A 172 -21.52 14.03 11.76
N ALA A 173 -21.94 13.45 10.64
CA ALA A 173 -21.43 12.18 10.15
C ALA A 173 -19.94 12.27 9.78
N ARG A 174 -19.52 13.36 9.12
CA ARG A 174 -18.08 13.60 8.83
C ARG A 174 -17.26 13.77 10.11
N SER A 175 -17.78 14.45 11.13
CA SER A 175 -17.13 14.58 12.43
C SER A 175 -16.98 13.22 13.12
N SER A 176 -18.03 12.40 13.10
CA SER A 176 -17.99 11.02 13.63
C SER A 176 -16.96 10.15 12.90
N MET A 177 -16.86 10.27 11.57
CA MET A 177 -15.82 9.59 10.80
C MET A 177 -14.40 9.96 11.26
N LEU A 178 -14.13 11.26 11.49
CA LEU A 178 -12.84 11.72 12.00
C LEU A 178 -12.58 11.21 13.42
N GLU A 179 -13.60 11.13 14.26
CA GLU A 179 -13.43 10.66 15.63
C GLU A 179 -13.18 9.15 15.71
N SER A 180 -13.89 8.36 14.91
CA SER A 180 -13.60 6.93 14.75
C SER A 180 -12.17 6.72 14.24
N TRP A 181 -11.69 7.59 13.36
CA TRP A 181 -10.32 7.54 12.86
C TRP A 181 -9.28 7.83 13.95
N ARG A 182 -9.49 8.89 14.75
CA ARG A 182 -8.63 9.17 15.92
C ARG A 182 -8.61 8.02 16.91
N THR A 183 -9.78 7.44 17.18
CA THR A 183 -9.92 6.30 18.11
C THR A 183 -9.14 5.09 17.61
N ARG A 184 -9.27 4.76 16.32
CA ARG A 184 -8.53 3.65 15.72
C ARG A 184 -7.02 3.84 15.81
N LEU A 185 -6.54 5.07 15.56
CA LEU A 185 -5.13 5.42 15.62
C LEU A 185 -4.48 5.21 17.00
N GLN A 186 -5.26 5.13 18.08
CA GLN A 186 -4.75 4.88 19.43
C GLN A 186 -4.18 3.48 19.62
N ASN A 187 -4.69 2.50 18.87
CA ASN A 187 -4.29 1.09 19.00
C ASN A 187 -3.87 0.47 17.67
N LEU A 188 -3.57 1.30 16.66
CA LEU A 188 -3.33 0.84 15.29
C LEU A 188 -2.14 -0.13 15.20
N CYS A 189 -1.12 0.04 16.04
CA CYS A 189 0.05 -0.83 16.07
C CYS A 189 -0.21 -2.20 16.70
N GLU A 190 -1.34 -2.40 17.37
CA GLU A 190 -1.72 -3.68 17.98
C GLU A 190 -2.70 -4.46 17.10
N GLU A 191 -3.22 -3.84 16.03
CA GLU A 191 -4.16 -4.48 15.12
C GLU A 191 -3.55 -5.72 14.46
N VAL A 192 -4.42 -6.72 14.29
CA VAL A 192 -4.12 -7.90 13.48
C VAL A 192 -3.91 -7.47 12.03
N LEU A 193 -2.97 -8.12 11.34
CA LEU A 193 -2.61 -7.81 9.96
C LEU A 193 -3.52 -8.53 8.97
N LEU A 194 -3.62 -8.01 7.75
CA LEU A 194 -4.23 -8.71 6.63
C LEU A 194 -3.41 -9.97 6.29
N TYR A 195 -4.10 -11.03 5.91
CA TYR A 195 -3.47 -12.28 5.51
C TYR A 195 -3.05 -12.25 4.03
N PHE A 196 -1.81 -12.66 3.78
CA PHE A 196 -1.32 -12.97 2.44
C PHE A 196 -0.61 -14.33 2.45
N ALA A 197 -0.73 -15.07 1.35
CA ALA A 197 -0.03 -16.33 1.18
C ALA A 197 1.50 -16.13 1.34
N PRO A 198 2.17 -16.86 2.27
CA PRO A 198 3.61 -16.78 2.45
C PRO A 198 4.39 -17.25 1.22
N LEU A 199 5.60 -16.73 1.00
CA LEU A 199 6.43 -17.12 -0.14
C LEU A 199 6.77 -18.63 -0.12
N ASP A 200 6.86 -19.23 1.07
CA ASP A 200 7.14 -20.65 1.25
C ASP A 200 6.05 -21.58 0.70
N TYR A 201 4.87 -21.03 0.36
CA TYR A 201 3.81 -21.78 -0.32
C TYR A 201 4.10 -21.98 -1.81
N PHE A 202 5.10 -21.29 -2.37
CA PHE A 202 5.39 -21.29 -3.80
C PHE A 202 6.72 -21.99 -4.10
N ASP A 203 6.73 -22.75 -5.19
CA ASP A 203 7.88 -23.46 -5.72
C ASP A 203 8.65 -22.55 -6.69
N LYS A 204 9.84 -22.09 -6.26
CA LYS A 204 10.69 -21.20 -7.07
C LYS A 204 11.23 -21.89 -8.33
N GLU A 205 11.48 -23.20 -8.27
CA GLU A 205 12.02 -23.96 -9.39
C GLU A 205 10.93 -24.25 -10.44
N LYS A 206 9.66 -24.30 -10.02
CA LYS A 206 8.51 -24.48 -10.90
C LYS A 206 7.82 -23.15 -11.24
N GLY A 207 8.59 -22.09 -11.43
CA GLY A 207 8.06 -20.81 -11.92
C GLY A 207 7.10 -20.12 -10.94
N PHE A 208 7.40 -20.20 -9.64
CA PHE A 208 6.63 -19.58 -8.56
C PHE A 208 5.16 -20.03 -8.48
N GLN A 209 4.88 -21.29 -8.85
CA GLN A 209 3.55 -21.89 -8.71
C GLN A 209 3.32 -22.39 -7.28
N LEU A 210 2.06 -22.47 -6.88
CA LEU A 210 1.68 -22.97 -5.55
C LEU A 210 2.07 -24.45 -5.41
N LYS A 211 2.68 -24.81 -4.29
CA LYS A 211 3.15 -26.19 -4.04
C LYS A 211 1.96 -27.16 -3.92
N PRO A 212 2.09 -28.41 -4.40
CA PRO A 212 1.00 -29.42 -4.35
C PRO A 212 0.45 -29.67 -2.94
N GLU A 213 1.32 -29.72 -1.93
CA GLU A 213 0.91 -29.92 -0.53
C GLU A 213 0.07 -28.76 0.02
N VAL A 214 0.26 -27.55 -0.52
CA VAL A 214 -0.57 -26.39 -0.18
C VAL A 214 -1.92 -26.51 -0.89
N HIS A 215 -1.95 -26.90 -2.17
CA HIS A 215 -3.20 -27.19 -2.86
C HIS A 215 -4.06 -28.19 -2.10
N GLU A 216 -3.47 -29.31 -1.65
CA GLU A 216 -4.16 -30.34 -0.89
C GLU A 216 -4.67 -29.82 0.47
N LYS A 217 -3.82 -29.10 1.21
CA LYS A 217 -4.18 -28.48 2.49
C LYS A 217 -5.41 -27.58 2.41
N TYR A 218 -5.59 -26.86 1.30
CA TYR A 218 -6.71 -25.94 1.09
C TYR A 218 -7.81 -26.50 0.17
N ALA A 219 -7.73 -27.77 -0.24
CA ALA A 219 -8.65 -28.38 -1.19
C ALA A 219 -10.09 -28.44 -0.65
N SER A 220 -10.27 -28.74 0.63
CA SER A 220 -11.59 -28.85 1.28
C SER A 220 -12.20 -27.51 1.69
N ARG A 221 -11.45 -26.40 1.65
CA ARG A 221 -12.00 -25.08 1.99
C ARG A 221 -12.97 -24.60 0.91
N GLU A 222 -14.08 -24.01 1.33
CA GLU A 222 -15.07 -23.42 0.43
C GLU A 222 -14.46 -22.25 -0.37
N PHE A 223 -13.78 -21.34 0.33
CA PHE A 223 -13.17 -20.15 -0.25
C PHE A 223 -11.74 -20.39 -0.71
N GLY A 224 -11.32 -19.58 -1.67
CA GLY A 224 -9.94 -19.47 -2.12
C GLY A 224 -9.00 -18.99 -1.01
N LEU A 225 -7.69 -19.16 -1.21
CA LEU A 225 -6.69 -18.83 -0.19
C LEU A 225 -6.60 -17.32 0.07
N THR A 226 -6.68 -16.54 -1.01
CA THR A 226 -6.71 -15.06 -1.00
C THR A 226 -7.45 -14.58 -2.24
N VAL A 227 -7.68 -13.27 -2.39
CA VAL A 227 -8.31 -12.69 -3.59
C VAL A 227 -7.57 -13.09 -4.87
N GLY A 228 -6.25 -12.90 -4.93
CA GLY A 228 -5.47 -13.21 -6.14
C GLY A 228 -5.05 -14.67 -6.28
N ILE A 229 -5.16 -15.49 -5.22
CA ILE A 229 -4.85 -16.92 -5.23
C ILE A 229 -6.11 -17.67 -4.81
N HIS A 230 -7.18 -17.47 -5.57
CA HIS A 230 -8.49 -18.03 -5.24
C HIS A 230 -8.65 -19.47 -5.74
N MET A 231 -7.75 -19.96 -6.60
CA MET A 231 -7.72 -21.35 -7.09
C MET A 231 -9.04 -21.80 -7.76
N GLY A 232 -9.73 -20.88 -8.44
CA GLY A 232 -11.04 -21.15 -9.06
C GLY A 232 -12.22 -21.23 -8.08
N LYS A 233 -12.00 -20.98 -6.79
CA LYS A 233 -13.03 -20.96 -5.73
C LYS A 233 -13.59 -19.54 -5.51
N PRO A 234 -14.73 -19.40 -4.80
CA PRO A 234 -15.21 -18.11 -4.31
C PRO A 234 -14.14 -17.34 -3.52
N LEU A 235 -14.17 -16.01 -3.61
CA LEU A 235 -13.22 -15.15 -2.91
C LEU A 235 -13.46 -15.16 -1.40
N PRO A 236 -12.41 -15.20 -0.57
CA PRO A 236 -12.58 -15.10 0.87
C PRO A 236 -13.14 -13.71 1.24
N ALA A 237 -14.31 -13.71 1.89
CA ALA A 237 -15.07 -12.51 2.21
C ALA A 237 -14.26 -11.54 3.08
N ASN A 238 -14.26 -10.26 2.74
CA ASN A 238 -13.58 -9.20 3.50
C ASN A 238 -12.07 -9.39 3.70
N SER A 239 -11.42 -10.30 2.97
CA SER A 239 -10.00 -10.65 3.16
C SER A 239 -9.02 -9.48 2.94
N GLN A 240 -9.45 -8.39 2.30
CA GLN A 240 -8.68 -7.16 2.12
C GLN A 240 -9.23 -5.97 2.92
N LEU A 241 -10.30 -6.19 3.69
CA LEU A 241 -10.97 -5.20 4.53
C LEU A 241 -10.81 -5.48 6.02
N LYS A 242 -10.72 -6.75 6.42
CA LYS A 242 -10.68 -7.19 7.81
C LYS A 242 -9.53 -8.16 8.01
N ALA A 243 -8.81 -7.97 9.10
CA ALA A 243 -7.77 -8.87 9.53
C ALA A 243 -8.35 -10.13 10.20
N GLY A 244 -7.61 -11.24 10.11
CA GLY A 244 -7.98 -12.50 10.79
C GLY A 244 -9.15 -13.28 10.17
N VAL A 245 -9.50 -12.99 8.91
CA VAL A 245 -10.51 -13.73 8.14
C VAL A 245 -9.89 -14.84 7.31
#